data_AF-A0A9Q8T3R1-F1
#
_entry.id   AF-A0A9Q8T3R1-F1
#
_cell.length_a   1.000
_cell.length_b   1.000
_cell.length_c   1.000
_cell.angle_alpha   90.00
_cell.angle_beta   90.00
_cell.angle_gamma   90.00
#
_symmetry.space_group_name_H-M   'P 1'
#
loop_
_entity.id
_entity.type
_entity.pdbx_description
1 polymer ?
#
loop_
_entity_poly.entity_id
_entity_poly.type
_entity_poly.pdbx_seq_one_letter_code
_entity_poly.pdbx_strand_id
1 'polypeptide(L)'
;MYRKPLVGFTVSTILKLAEKYGISGHVVALRWIAFYSNLDVAYGDAIIFGGFKVEQLYSILNTLEAGLLPEDLAAAITAVYSQVQGAEPPYHL
;
A
#
# COMPACT_ATOMS: atom_id res chain seq x y z
N MET A 1 3.31 -14.94 11.08
CA MET A 1 2.74 -13.58 11.11
C MET A 1 1.98 -13.21 9.84
N TYR A 2 2.59 -13.27 8.65
CA TYR A 2 1.95 -12.83 7.38
C TYR A 2 0.96 -13.81 6.72
N ARG A 3 0.79 -15.02 7.27
CA ARG A 3 -0.07 -16.06 6.71
C ARG A 3 -1.34 -16.24 7.55
N LYS A 4 -1.94 -15.14 8.00
CA LYS A 4 -3.26 -15.14 8.66
C LYS A 4 -4.34 -15.16 7.56
N PRO A 5 -5.34 -16.07 7.62
CA PRO A 5 -6.37 -16.18 6.57
C PRO A 5 -7.05 -14.84 6.28
N LEU A 6 -7.40 -14.10 7.33
CA LEU A 6 -8.05 -12.78 7.24
C LEU A 6 -7.23 -11.76 6.42
N VAL A 7 -5.91 -11.74 6.59
CA VAL A 7 -5.01 -10.86 5.83
C VAL A 7 -4.95 -11.28 4.35
N GLY A 8 -4.98 -12.59 4.07
CA GLY A 8 -5.04 -13.10 2.70
C GLY A 8 -6.33 -12.71 1.96
N PHE A 9 -7.48 -12.84 2.64
CA PHE A 9 -8.78 -12.46 2.04
C PHE A 9 -8.88 -10.97 1.74
N THR A 10 -8.41 -10.13 2.65
CA THR A 10 -8.43 -8.67 2.49
C THR A 10 -7.51 -8.21 1.37
N VAL A 11 -6.29 -8.75 1.27
CA VAL A 11 -5.40 -8.52 0.12
C VAL A 11 -6.06 -8.93 -1.19
N SER A 12 -6.73 -10.09 -1.24
CA SER A 12 -7.41 -10.55 -2.47
C SER A 12 -8.55 -9.62 -2.92
N THR A 13 -9.20 -8.96 -1.97
CA THR A 13 -10.29 -8.01 -2.24
C THR A 13 -9.75 -6.73 -2.87
N ILE A 14 -8.66 -6.19 -2.32
CA ILE A 14 -7.97 -5.00 -2.85
C ILE A 14 -7.42 -5.29 -4.25
N LEU A 15 -6.81 -6.47 -4.47
CA LEU A 15 -6.28 -6.86 -5.77
C LEU A 15 -7.35 -6.91 -6.86
N LYS A 16 -8.52 -7.50 -6.57
CA LYS A 16 -9.66 -7.51 -7.51
C LYS A 16 -10.16 -6.11 -7.85
N LEU A 17 -10.11 -5.17 -6.91
CA LEU A 17 -10.49 -3.79 -7.16
C LEU A 17 -9.44 -3.08 -8.02
N ALA A 18 -8.16 -3.31 -7.72
CA ALA A 18 -7.04 -2.76 -8.47
C ALA A 18 -6.99 -3.27 -9.92
N GLU A 19 -7.37 -4.53 -10.16
CA GLU A 19 -7.51 -5.12 -11.50
C GLU A 19 -8.47 -4.35 -12.39
N LYS A 20 -9.56 -3.77 -11.85
CA LYS A 20 -10.50 -2.95 -12.62
C LYS A 20 -9.83 -1.69 -13.20
N TYR A 21 -8.80 -1.21 -12.54
CA TYR A 21 -8.01 -0.04 -12.94
C TYR A 21 -6.72 -0.41 -13.68
N GLY A 22 -6.44 -1.71 -13.86
CA GLY A 22 -5.20 -2.19 -14.46
C GLY A 22 -3.95 -1.91 -13.60
N ILE A 23 -4.11 -1.69 -12.30
CA ILE A 23 -3.01 -1.32 -11.40
C ILE A 23 -2.57 -2.56 -10.61
N SER A 24 -1.26 -2.83 -10.58
CA SER A 24 -0.75 -3.94 -9.77
C SER A 24 -0.81 -3.62 -8.27
N GLY A 25 -0.97 -4.65 -7.43
CA GLY A 25 -1.08 -4.48 -5.98
C GLY A 25 0.11 -3.75 -5.34
N HIS A 26 1.34 -3.93 -5.85
CA HIS A 26 2.51 -3.22 -5.32
C HIS A 26 2.41 -1.71 -5.58
N VAL A 27 1.96 -1.32 -6.79
CA VAL A 27 1.77 0.09 -7.18
C VAL A 27 0.69 0.72 -6.31
N VAL A 28 -0.39 0.00 -6.08
CA VAL A 28 -1.49 0.44 -5.20
C VAL A 28 -1.00 0.69 -3.78
N ALA A 29 -0.30 -0.28 -3.18
CA ALA A 29 0.19 -0.15 -1.82
C ALA A 29 1.15 1.04 -1.66
N LEU A 30 2.11 1.19 -2.58
CA LEU A 30 3.11 2.24 -2.51
C LEU A 30 2.48 3.64 -2.67
N ARG A 31 1.55 3.81 -3.62
CA ARG A 31 0.84 5.08 -3.82
C ARG A 31 -0.08 5.40 -2.64
N TRP A 32 -0.70 4.40 -2.04
CA TRP A 32 -1.52 4.61 -0.85
C TRP A 32 -0.67 5.15 0.31
N ILE A 33 0.51 4.57 0.55
CA ILE A 33 1.43 5.05 1.58
C ILE A 33 1.89 6.49 1.26
N ALA A 34 2.23 6.78 0.01
CA ALA A 34 2.76 8.09 -0.38
C ALA A 34 1.75 9.24 -0.27
N PHE A 35 0.46 8.99 -0.54
CA PHE A 35 -0.53 10.07 -0.70
C PHE A 35 -1.73 10.02 0.25
N TYR A 36 -1.99 8.88 0.90
CA TYR A 36 -3.18 8.68 1.74
C TYR A 36 -2.85 8.22 3.16
N SER A 37 -1.57 8.00 3.48
CA SER A 37 -1.15 7.72 4.84
C SER A 37 -1.05 8.99 5.68
N ASN A 38 -0.75 8.80 6.97
CA ASN A 38 -0.53 9.90 7.91
C ASN A 38 0.88 10.52 7.82
N LEU A 39 1.71 10.12 6.83
CA LEU A 39 3.05 10.70 6.65
C LEU A 39 2.95 12.15 6.21
N ASP A 40 3.73 13.01 6.84
CA ASP A 40 3.77 14.43 6.52
C ASP A 40 5.22 14.93 6.36
N VAL A 41 5.51 15.39 5.15
CA VAL A 41 6.82 15.89 4.73
C VAL A 41 7.25 17.10 5.58
N ALA A 42 6.30 17.85 6.16
CA ALA A 42 6.61 18.96 7.06
C ALA A 42 7.35 18.51 8.33
N TYR A 43 7.14 17.27 8.77
CA TYR A 43 7.87 16.67 9.91
C TYR A 43 9.12 15.90 9.48
N GLY A 44 9.45 15.90 8.18
CA GLY A 44 10.56 15.13 7.64
C GLY A 44 10.26 13.64 7.44
N ASP A 45 8.97 13.27 7.41
CA ASP A 45 8.55 11.89 7.17
C ASP A 45 8.96 11.43 5.77
N ALA A 46 9.41 10.18 5.68
CA ALA A 46 9.86 9.58 4.43
C ALA A 46 9.49 8.10 4.35
N ILE A 47 9.42 7.59 3.12
CA ILE A 47 9.16 6.18 2.85
C ILE A 47 10.48 5.49 2.56
N ILE A 48 10.78 4.44 3.32
CA ILE A 48 11.87 3.52 3.01
C ILE A 48 11.31 2.36 2.21
N PHE A 49 11.77 2.19 0.98
CA PHE A 49 11.42 1.06 0.14
C PHE A 49 12.61 0.14 -0.08
N GLY A 50 12.34 -1.18 -0.09
CA GLY A 50 13.34 -2.20 -0.35
C GLY A 50 13.28 -2.68 -1.80
N GLY A 51 14.44 -2.77 -2.45
CA GLY A 51 14.59 -3.35 -3.78
C GLY A 51 15.93 -4.06 -3.90
N PHE A 52 15.98 -5.12 -4.68
CA PHE A 52 17.19 -5.94 -4.91
C PHE A 52 17.77 -5.75 -6.32
N LYS A 53 17.00 -5.14 -7.24
CA LYS A 53 17.42 -4.88 -8.62
C LYS A 53 17.09 -3.45 -9.04
N VAL A 54 17.85 -2.95 -10.01
CA VAL A 54 17.71 -1.58 -10.53
C VAL A 54 16.33 -1.39 -11.19
N GLU A 55 15.77 -2.42 -11.83
CA GLU A 55 14.44 -2.34 -12.44
C GLU A 55 13.34 -2.12 -11.39
N GLN A 56 13.53 -2.65 -10.18
CA GLN A 56 12.59 -2.43 -9.08
C GLN A 56 12.65 -0.99 -8.59
N LEU A 57 13.84 -0.37 -8.56
CA LEU A 57 13.99 1.04 -8.24
C LEU A 57 13.22 1.91 -9.25
N TYR A 58 13.41 1.67 -10.55
CA TYR A 58 12.66 2.43 -11.57
C TYR A 58 11.14 2.21 -11.47
N SER A 59 10.69 0.98 -11.20
CA SER A 59 9.26 0.70 -10.99
C SER A 59 8.70 1.49 -9.81
N ILE A 60 9.45 1.62 -8.72
CA ILE A 60 9.05 2.37 -7.52
C ILE A 60 8.98 3.87 -7.82
N LEU A 61 9.99 4.43 -8.50
CA LEU A 61 10.00 5.84 -8.88
C LEU A 61 8.83 6.19 -9.80
N ASN A 62 8.62 5.41 -10.87
CA ASN A 62 7.48 5.58 -11.78
C ASN A 62 6.14 5.48 -11.05
N THR A 63 6.05 4.62 -10.02
CA THR A 63 4.86 4.46 -9.20
C THR A 63 4.55 5.71 -8.39
N LEU A 64 5.57 6.34 -7.80
CA LEU A 64 5.40 7.57 -7.03
C LEU A 64 5.06 8.75 -7.94
N GLU A 65 5.68 8.84 -9.12
CA GLU A 65 5.37 9.86 -10.13
C GLU A 65 3.94 9.76 -10.67
N ALA A 66 3.34 8.56 -10.68
CA ALA A 66 1.96 8.36 -11.11
C ALA A 66 0.91 9.04 -10.20
N GLY A 67 1.30 9.48 -9.00
CA GLY A 67 0.45 10.34 -8.15
C GLY A 67 -0.73 9.64 -7.47
N LEU A 68 -1.82 10.39 -7.27
CA LEU A 68 -3.02 9.98 -6.53
C LEU A 68 -3.74 8.77 -7.13
N LEU A 69 -4.23 7.87 -6.28
CA LEU A 69 -5.04 6.72 -6.70
C LEU A 69 -6.48 7.15 -7.05
N PRO A 70 -7.23 6.33 -7.79
CA PRO A 70 -8.68 6.44 -7.84
C PRO A 70 -9.26 6.46 -6.41
N GLU A 71 -10.18 7.39 -6.15
CA GLU A 71 -10.71 7.65 -4.80
C GLU A 71 -11.38 6.41 -4.18
N ASP A 72 -12.11 5.65 -4.99
CA ASP A 72 -12.77 4.42 -4.56
C ASP A 72 -11.76 3.34 -4.15
N LEU A 73 -10.64 3.23 -4.86
CA LEU A 73 -9.55 2.29 -4.54
C LEU A 73 -8.83 2.72 -3.25
N ALA A 74 -8.54 4.01 -3.10
CA ALA A 74 -7.91 4.54 -1.89
C ALA A 74 -8.81 4.34 -0.66
N ALA A 75 -10.10 4.66 -0.78
CA ALA A 75 -11.10 4.48 0.27
C ALA A 75 -11.27 3.00 0.65
N ALA A 76 -11.26 2.10 -0.33
CA ALA A 76 -11.35 0.66 -0.07
C ALA A 76 -10.17 0.14 0.77
N ILE A 77 -8.94 0.58 0.49
CA ILE A 77 -7.76 0.18 1.26
C ILE A 77 -7.89 0.67 2.71
N THR A 78 -8.28 1.93 2.90
CA THR A 78 -8.49 2.51 4.24
C THR A 78 -9.57 1.75 5.01
N ALA A 79 -10.70 1.42 4.37
CA ALA A 79 -11.80 0.69 5.00
C ALA A 79 -11.44 -0.75 5.36
N VAL A 80 -10.62 -1.41 4.52
CA VAL A 80 -10.16 -2.78 4.77
C VAL A 80 -9.21 -2.85 5.97
N TYR A 81 -8.43 -1.80 6.25
CA TYR A 81 -7.55 -1.79 7.42
C TYR A 81 -8.31 -1.98 8.74
N SER A 82 -9.50 -1.37 8.88
CA SER A 82 -10.36 -1.56 10.06
C SER A 82 -10.76 -3.02 10.31
N GLN A 83 -10.74 -3.88 9.28
CA GLN A 83 -11.05 -5.30 9.41
C GLN A 83 -9.86 -6.13 9.87
N VAL A 84 -8.64 -5.64 9.68
CA VAL A 84 -7.39 -6.36 10.01
C VAL A 84 -6.64 -5.74 11.19
N GLN A 85 -7.10 -4.61 11.71
CA GLN A 85 -6.51 -3.94 12.87
C GLN A 85 -6.40 -4.91 14.06
N GLY A 86 -5.22 -4.93 14.70
CA GLY A 86 -4.87 -5.88 15.76
C GLY A 86 -4.34 -7.23 15.27
N ALA A 87 -4.33 -7.49 13.95
CA ALA A 87 -3.68 -8.67 13.39
C ALA A 87 -2.18 -8.46 13.11
N GLU A 88 -1.72 -7.21 13.14
CA GLU A 88 -0.34 -6.78 12.91
C GLU A 88 0.62 -7.20 14.05
N PRO A 89 1.93 -7.34 13.74
CA PRO A 89 2.97 -7.37 14.75
C PRO A 89 2.96 -6.07 15.56
N PRO A 90 3.29 -6.10 16.87
CA PRO A 90 3.59 -4.88 17.60
C PRO A 90 4.79 -4.18 16.94
N TYR A 91 4.71 -2.86 16.83
CA TYR A 91 5.78 -2.04 16.25
C TYR A 91 6.95 -1.79 17.22
N HIS A 92 6.76 -2.17 18.49
CA HIS A 92 7.75 -2.10 19.56
C HIS A 92 7.94 -3.49 20.16
N LEU A 93 9.06 -3.68 20.86
CA LEU A 93 9.39 -4.90 21.60
C LEU A 93 8.69 -4.93 22.98
#